data_AF-A0A2T6L7V1-F1
#
_entry.id   AF-A0A2T6L7V1-F1
#
_cell.length_a   1.000
_cell.length_b   1.000
_cell.length_c   1.000
_cell.angle_alpha   90.00
_cell.angle_beta   90.00
_cell.angle_gamma   90.00
#
_symmetry.space_group_name_H-M   'P 1'
#
loop_
_entity.id
_entity.type
_entity.pdbx_description
1 polymer ?
#
loop_
_entity_poly.entity_id
_entity_poly.type
_entity_poly.pdbx_seq_one_letter_code
_entity_poly.pdbx_strand_id
1 'polypeptide(L)'
;MDLAAQWDTGAPLPHLVSNGSAAVLICYASTVDPNWDGTYATVVSPTDPMPAQLLEFTFGHCHATKFGGPNDEVISGHPLFSRGLEPYEPHIVHNSPWIAEEERINSVHPLHQGGWSQRLKHYFFMFHDETFEALAVDLRVDQVHGVLEDRLLHAVSSVLRD
;
A
#
# COMPACT_ATOMS: atom_id res chain seq x y z
N MET A 1 2.83 11.02 -6.62
CA MET A 1 4.22 10.52 -6.59
C MET A 1 4.35 9.64 -7.81
N ASP A 2 5.33 9.84 -8.68
CA ASP A 2 5.49 8.95 -9.84
C ASP A 2 6.34 7.74 -9.45
N LEU A 3 5.68 6.61 -9.21
CA LEU A 3 6.35 5.33 -8.91
C LEU A 3 6.64 4.51 -10.17
N ALA A 4 6.26 4.99 -11.37
CA ALA A 4 6.28 4.22 -12.62
C ALA A 4 5.65 2.82 -12.49
N ALA A 5 4.68 2.68 -11.58
CA ALA A 5 4.04 1.42 -11.21
C ALA A 5 2.52 1.64 -11.19
N GLN A 6 1.81 0.99 -12.10
CA GLN A 6 0.35 0.96 -12.15
C GLN A 6 -0.12 -0.44 -11.75
N TRP A 7 -1.03 -0.52 -10.78
CA TRP A 7 -1.68 -1.78 -10.41
C TRP A 7 -2.95 -2.01 -11.22
N ASP A 8 -3.41 -3.27 -11.22
CA ASP A 8 -4.67 -3.63 -11.87
C ASP A 8 -5.84 -2.87 -11.24
N THR A 9 -6.70 -2.25 -12.06
CA THR A 9 -7.82 -1.44 -11.56
C THR A 9 -9.06 -2.28 -11.24
N GLY A 10 -9.17 -3.48 -11.80
CA GLY A 10 -10.32 -4.37 -11.58
C GLY A 10 -10.09 -5.38 -10.47
N ALA A 11 -8.93 -6.02 -10.43
CA ALA A 11 -8.56 -7.02 -9.45
C ALA A 11 -7.10 -6.85 -8.97
N PRO A 12 -6.76 -5.72 -8.32
CA PRO A 12 -5.41 -5.52 -7.76
C PRO A 12 -5.07 -6.54 -6.68
N LEU A 13 -6.06 -7.00 -5.92
CA LEU A 13 -5.96 -7.96 -4.82
C LEU A 13 -4.75 -7.67 -3.91
N PRO A 14 -4.71 -6.49 -3.24
CA PRO A 14 -3.61 -6.13 -2.37
C PRO A 14 -3.54 -7.02 -1.13
N HIS A 15 -2.31 -7.37 -0.75
CA HIS A 15 -2.01 -8.16 0.43
C HIS A 15 -0.94 -7.46 1.25
N LEU A 16 -1.18 -7.36 2.56
CA LEU A 16 -0.28 -6.71 3.51
C LEU A 16 0.37 -7.75 4.43
N VAL A 17 1.70 -7.70 4.52
CA VAL A 17 2.50 -8.40 5.52
C VAL A 17 3.28 -7.35 6.31
N SER A 18 3.05 -7.24 7.62
CA SER A 18 3.71 -6.22 8.44
C SER A 18 4.06 -6.68 9.85
N ASN A 19 5.00 -5.97 10.47
CA ASN A 19 5.34 -6.05 11.88
C ASN A 19 5.44 -4.61 12.46
N GLY A 20 6.07 -4.44 13.63
CA GLY A 20 6.22 -3.12 14.28
C GLY A 20 7.30 -2.19 13.70
N SER A 21 8.05 -2.61 12.68
CA SER A 21 9.18 -1.85 12.09
C SER A 21 9.21 -1.85 10.55
N ALA A 22 8.44 -2.72 9.89
CA ALA A 22 8.44 -2.92 8.45
C ALA A 22 7.04 -3.35 7.96
N ALA A 23 6.73 -2.98 6.72
CA ALA A 23 5.55 -3.46 6.02
C ALA A 23 5.89 -3.76 4.55
N VAL A 24 5.29 -4.81 4.02
CA VAL A 24 5.35 -5.17 2.60
C VAL A 24 3.92 -5.29 2.09
N LEU A 25 3.59 -4.51 1.06
CA LEU A 25 2.32 -4.57 0.36
C LEU A 25 2.57 -5.16 -1.04
N ILE A 26 1.82 -6.19 -1.42
CA ILE A 26 1.92 -6.84 -2.73
C ILE A 26 0.57 -6.79 -3.42
N CYS A 27 0.53 -6.42 -4.70
CA CYS A 27 -0.66 -6.46 -5.53
C CYS A 27 -0.33 -6.86 -6.97
N TYR A 28 -1.35 -7.18 -7.76
CA TYR A 28 -1.20 -7.39 -9.21
C TYR A 28 -0.91 -6.08 -9.93
N ALA A 29 0.08 -6.12 -10.82
CA ALA A 29 0.36 -5.01 -11.71
C ALA A 29 -0.69 -4.93 -12.83
N SER A 30 -0.92 -3.74 -13.38
CA SER A 30 -1.75 -3.60 -14.58
C SER A 30 -1.07 -4.30 -15.75
N THR A 31 -1.75 -5.30 -16.32
CA THR A 31 -1.36 -5.93 -17.59
C THR A 31 -2.48 -5.74 -18.60
N VAL A 32 -2.23 -4.93 -19.64
CA VAL A 32 -3.18 -4.76 -20.74
C VAL A 32 -3.06 -5.96 -21.68
N ASP A 33 -4.09 -6.80 -21.78
CA ASP A 33 -4.16 -7.78 -22.87
C ASP A 33 -4.40 -7.01 -24.19
N PRO A 34 -3.45 -7.06 -25.14
CA PRO A 34 -3.58 -6.33 -26.41
C PRO A 34 -4.76 -6.83 -27.26
N ASN A 35 -5.34 -7.99 -26.95
CA ASN A 35 -6.49 -8.57 -27.63
C ASN A 35 -7.79 -8.41 -26.84
N TRP A 36 -7.79 -7.63 -25.76
CA TRP A 36 -9.01 -7.37 -25.01
C TRP A 36 -9.99 -6.53 -25.84
N ASP A 37 -11.16 -7.08 -26.08
CA ASP A 37 -12.24 -6.46 -26.86
C ASP A 37 -13.41 -5.97 -25.97
N GLY A 38 -13.23 -6.03 -24.64
CA GLY A 38 -14.25 -5.65 -23.67
C GLY A 38 -15.33 -6.70 -23.41
N THR A 39 -15.27 -7.88 -24.02
CA THR A 39 -16.33 -8.90 -23.92
C THR A 39 -16.09 -10.00 -22.87
N TYR A 40 -14.89 -10.04 -22.29
CA TYR A 40 -14.51 -10.99 -21.27
C TYR A 40 -13.74 -10.33 -20.12
N ALA A 41 -13.74 -11.00 -18.96
CA ALA A 41 -12.95 -10.64 -17.80
C ALA A 41 -12.16 -11.87 -17.34
N THR A 42 -10.88 -11.67 -17.01
CA THR A 42 -10.05 -12.71 -16.41
C THR A 42 -10.35 -12.78 -14.92
N VAL A 43 -10.81 -13.94 -14.44
CA VAL A 43 -10.96 -14.17 -13.00
C VAL A 43 -9.58 -14.51 -12.44
N VAL A 44 -9.08 -13.66 -11.55
CA VAL A 44 -7.81 -13.84 -10.86
C VAL A 44 -8.07 -14.35 -9.44
N SER A 45 -7.31 -15.35 -9.01
CA SER A 45 -7.32 -15.85 -7.63
C SER A 45 -5.96 -15.58 -6.96
N PRO A 46 -5.92 -15.20 -5.68
CA PRO A 46 -4.66 -15.15 -4.94
C PRO A 46 -3.92 -16.50 -4.86
N THR A 47 -4.64 -17.60 -5.03
CA THR A 47 -4.10 -18.97 -5.01
C THR A 47 -3.85 -19.54 -6.42
N ASP A 48 -3.88 -18.70 -7.46
CA ASP A 48 -3.52 -19.14 -8.80
C ASP A 48 -2.02 -19.51 -8.83
N PRO A 49 -1.66 -20.76 -9.19
CA PRO A 49 -0.26 -21.17 -9.27
C PRO A 49 0.48 -20.58 -10.49
N MET A 50 -0.20 -19.85 -11.37
CA MET A 50 0.43 -19.25 -12.55
C MET A 50 1.17 -17.95 -12.19
N PRO A 51 2.41 -17.77 -12.69
CA PRO A 51 3.13 -16.51 -12.52
C PRO A 51 2.39 -15.33 -13.16
N ALA A 52 2.36 -14.21 -12.45
CA ALA A 52 1.81 -12.95 -12.91
C ALA A 52 2.81 -11.80 -12.70
N GLN A 53 2.53 -10.65 -13.31
CA GLN A 53 3.24 -9.43 -12.99
C GLN A 53 2.66 -8.84 -11.69
N LEU A 54 3.52 -8.68 -10.69
CA LEU A 54 3.21 -8.19 -9.37
C LEU A 54 3.98 -6.89 -9.09
N LEU A 55 3.43 -6.08 -8.20
CA LEU A 55 4.07 -4.94 -7.58
C LEU A 55 4.29 -5.24 -6.10
N GLU A 56 5.53 -5.05 -5.63
CA GLU A 56 5.90 -5.17 -4.24
C GLU A 56 6.37 -3.81 -3.71
N PHE A 57 5.70 -3.31 -2.68
CA PHE A 57 6.00 -2.06 -1.99
C PHE A 57 6.56 -2.39 -0.62
N THR A 58 7.85 -2.13 -0.41
CA THR A 58 8.53 -2.34 0.89
C THR A 58 8.67 -1.01 1.61
N PHE A 59 8.06 -0.90 2.79
CA PHE A 59 8.07 0.28 3.65
C PHE A 59 9.06 0.09 4.81
N GLY A 60 10.21 0.76 4.73
CA GLY A 60 11.26 0.69 5.76
C GLY A 60 10.99 1.64 6.93
N HIS A 61 11.35 1.19 8.13
CA HIS A 61 11.07 1.89 9.38
C HIS A 61 9.59 2.30 9.48
N CYS A 62 8.71 1.35 9.16
CA CYS A 62 7.27 1.53 9.22
C CYS A 62 6.83 1.66 10.67
N HIS A 63 6.13 2.75 10.97
CA HIS A 63 5.60 3.06 12.30
C HIS A 63 4.18 2.50 12.47
N ALA A 64 3.33 2.64 11.44
CA ALA A 64 1.96 2.17 11.47
C ALA A 64 1.36 1.99 10.08
N THR A 65 0.38 1.10 9.97
CA THR A 65 -0.40 0.85 8.75
C THR A 65 -1.91 0.87 9.00
N LYS A 66 -2.69 1.28 8.00
CA LYS A 66 -4.15 1.08 7.93
C LYS A 66 -4.46 0.36 6.64
N PHE A 67 -5.36 -0.63 6.69
CA PHE A 67 -5.73 -1.42 5.52
C PHE A 67 -7.18 -1.87 5.61
N GLY A 68 -7.93 -1.68 4.53
CA GLY A 68 -9.36 -2.01 4.44
C GLY A 68 -10.16 -0.89 3.77
N GLY A 69 -11.47 -0.85 3.99
CA GLY A 69 -12.34 0.15 3.36
C GLY A 69 -11.93 1.60 3.67
N PRO A 70 -12.35 2.57 2.85
CA PRO A 70 -13.43 2.47 1.86
C PRO A 70 -13.01 1.83 0.53
N ASN A 71 -13.99 1.36 -0.25
CA ASN A 71 -13.83 1.05 -1.67
C ASN A 71 -13.95 2.33 -2.53
N ASP A 72 -13.76 2.21 -3.83
CA ASP A 72 -13.85 3.31 -4.78
C ASP A 72 -15.26 3.94 -4.88
N GLU A 73 -16.33 3.15 -4.75
CA GLU A 73 -17.72 3.62 -4.80
C GLU A 73 -18.04 4.59 -3.64
N VAL A 74 -17.42 4.38 -2.48
CA VAL A 74 -17.66 5.17 -1.26
C VAL A 74 -16.45 6.02 -0.84
N ILE A 75 -15.42 6.10 -1.68
CA ILE A 75 -14.20 6.87 -1.41
C ILE A 75 -14.48 8.36 -1.13
N SER A 76 -15.60 8.88 -1.65
CA SER A 76 -16.03 10.26 -1.41
C SER A 76 -16.27 10.59 0.08
N GLY A 77 -16.52 9.56 0.91
CA GLY A 77 -16.62 9.70 2.37
C GLY A 77 -15.27 9.71 3.09
N HIS A 78 -14.16 9.42 2.41
CA HIS A 78 -12.84 9.39 3.03
C HIS A 78 -12.35 10.81 3.40
N PRO A 79 -11.75 11.01 4.58
CA PRO A 79 -11.29 12.34 5.02
C PRO A 79 -10.33 13.05 4.07
N LEU A 80 -9.60 12.29 3.25
CA LEU A 80 -8.63 12.82 2.28
C LEU A 80 -9.21 13.00 0.87
N PHE A 81 -10.44 12.56 0.58
CA PHE A 81 -11.00 12.56 -0.78
C PHE A 81 -10.91 13.91 -1.50
N SER A 82 -11.29 14.99 -0.81
CA SER A 82 -11.28 16.34 -1.37
C SER A 82 -9.90 17.01 -1.40
N ARG A 83 -8.82 16.25 -1.16
CA ARG A 83 -7.44 16.76 -1.06
C ARG A 83 -6.55 16.40 -2.25
N GLY A 84 -7.15 16.04 -3.38
CA GLY A 84 -6.44 15.68 -4.60
C GLY A 84 -5.99 14.23 -4.64
N LEU A 85 -6.85 13.32 -4.14
CA LEU A 85 -6.69 11.89 -4.40
C LEU A 85 -7.14 11.60 -5.83
N GLU A 86 -6.30 10.90 -6.57
CA GLU A 86 -6.62 10.32 -7.87
C GLU A 86 -6.97 8.83 -7.70
N PRO A 87 -7.96 8.31 -8.46
CA PRO A 87 -8.32 6.90 -8.40
C PRO A 87 -7.16 5.97 -8.78
N TYR A 88 -7.00 4.88 -8.04
CA TYR A 88 -6.02 3.82 -8.34
C TYR A 88 -4.56 4.30 -8.40
N GLU A 89 -4.21 5.35 -7.66
CA GLU A 89 -2.85 5.91 -7.62
C GLU A 89 -2.22 5.95 -6.21
N PRO A 90 -0.88 5.94 -6.13
CA PRO A 90 -0.14 6.13 -4.89
C PRO A 90 0.12 7.61 -4.59
N HIS A 91 -0.18 8.01 -3.36
CA HIS A 91 -0.11 9.38 -2.88
C HIS A 91 0.82 9.52 -1.67
N ILE A 92 1.36 10.73 -1.51
CA ILE A 92 1.99 11.17 -0.27
C ILE A 92 1.13 12.27 0.33
N VAL A 93 0.67 12.06 1.56
CA VAL A 93 -0.13 13.02 2.30
C VAL A 93 0.79 14.00 3.00
N HIS A 94 0.83 15.23 2.49
CA HIS A 94 1.53 16.33 3.14
C HIS A 94 0.72 16.89 4.31
N ASN A 95 1.42 17.35 5.36
CA ASN A 95 0.81 17.83 6.60
C ASN A 95 -0.16 16.80 7.20
N SER A 96 0.27 15.54 7.24
CA SER A 96 -0.54 14.39 7.67
C SER A 96 -1.12 14.61 9.08
N PRO A 97 -2.46 14.65 9.22
CA PRO A 97 -3.11 14.67 10.52
C PRO A 97 -2.79 13.41 11.34
N TRP A 98 -2.57 12.27 10.67
CA TRP A 98 -2.24 11.02 11.33
C TRP A 98 -0.85 11.04 11.96
N ILE A 99 0.16 11.58 11.27
CA ILE A 99 1.49 11.79 11.88
C ILE A 99 1.40 12.72 13.11
N ALA A 100 0.63 13.80 13.02
CA ALA A 100 0.43 14.72 14.13
C ALA A 100 -0.30 14.05 15.32
N GLU A 101 -1.25 13.17 15.03
CA GLU A 101 -1.95 12.37 16.03
C GLU A 101 -1.01 11.40 16.75
N GLU A 102 -0.16 10.67 16.00
CA GLU A 102 0.81 9.74 16.56
C GLU A 102 1.83 10.44 17.46
N GLU A 103 2.32 11.63 17.06
CA GLU A 103 3.18 12.47 17.91
C GLU A 103 2.49 12.83 19.22
N ARG A 104 1.23 13.29 19.15
CA ARG A 104 0.43 13.66 20.33
C ARG A 104 0.15 12.47 21.25
N ILE A 105 -0.04 11.27 20.70
CA ILE A 105 -0.22 10.06 21.52
C ILE A 105 1.07 9.74 22.27
N ASN A 106 2.22 9.79 21.59
CA ASN A 106 3.52 9.49 22.20
C ASN A 106 4.01 10.57 23.18
N SER A 107 3.49 11.80 23.08
CA SER A 107 3.89 12.91 23.95
C SER A 107 3.44 12.76 25.41
N VAL A 108 2.62 11.76 25.75
CA VAL A 108 2.24 11.48 27.15
C VAL A 108 3.41 10.89 27.96
N HIS A 109 4.42 10.35 27.29
CA HIS A 109 5.58 9.79 27.95
C HIS A 109 6.45 10.91 28.56
N PRO A 110 6.81 10.88 29.86
CA PRO A 110 7.54 11.97 30.53
C PRO A 110 8.90 12.33 29.91
N LEU A 111 9.51 11.39 29.17
CA LEU A 111 10.80 11.58 28.50
C LEU A 111 10.66 11.75 26.97
N HIS A 112 9.47 12.10 26.48
CA HIS A 112 9.27 12.33 25.06
C HIS A 112 10.13 13.50 24.56
N GLN A 113 10.97 13.26 23.55
CA GLN A 113 11.87 14.26 22.95
C GLN A 113 11.35 14.83 21.62
N GLY A 114 10.25 14.29 21.11
CA GLY A 114 9.66 14.65 19.81
C GLY A 114 10.58 14.44 18.61
N GLY A 115 10.16 14.95 17.44
CA GLY A 115 10.99 15.06 16.23
C GLY A 115 11.14 13.78 15.39
N TRP A 116 10.92 12.59 15.96
CA TRP A 116 10.92 11.33 15.21
C TRP A 116 9.86 11.32 14.09
N SER A 117 8.69 11.91 14.36
CA SER A 117 7.58 12.05 13.42
C SER A 117 7.93 12.89 12.17
N GLN A 118 8.93 13.77 12.26
CA GLN A 118 9.38 14.60 11.12
C GLN A 118 10.06 13.78 10.02
N ARG A 119 10.53 12.56 10.35
CA ARG A 119 11.12 11.64 9.38
C ARG A 119 10.08 10.81 8.64
N LEU A 120 8.86 10.74 9.18
CA LEU A 120 7.81 9.90 8.61
C LEU A 120 7.17 10.59 7.41
N LYS A 121 6.84 9.78 6.42
CA LYS A 121 5.96 10.12 5.31
C LYS A 121 4.68 9.33 5.49
N HIS A 122 3.57 9.96 5.15
CA HIS A 122 2.27 9.32 5.12
C HIS A 122 1.97 8.93 3.67
N TYR A 123 2.08 7.64 3.39
CA TYR A 123 1.74 7.03 2.12
C TYR A 123 0.27 6.64 2.11
N PHE A 124 -0.43 6.90 1.00
CA PHE A 124 -1.83 6.54 0.80
C PHE A 124 -2.00 5.89 -0.57
N PHE A 125 -2.61 4.72 -0.61
CA PHE A 125 -2.85 3.92 -1.79
C PHE A 125 -4.35 3.66 -1.90
N MET A 126 -4.89 3.88 -3.09
CA MET A 126 -6.29 3.58 -3.39
C MET A 126 -6.36 2.36 -4.30
N PHE A 127 -7.05 1.30 -3.86
CA PHE A 127 -7.40 0.17 -4.69
C PHE A 127 -8.90 0.21 -5.02
N HIS A 128 -9.39 -0.83 -5.70
CA HIS A 128 -10.81 -0.95 -6.03
C HIS A 128 -11.66 -1.12 -4.77
N ASP A 129 -11.33 -2.13 -3.94
CA ASP A 129 -12.17 -2.51 -2.79
C ASP A 129 -11.67 -1.96 -1.45
N GLU A 130 -10.42 -1.50 -1.39
CA GLU A 130 -9.78 -1.03 -0.17
C GLU A 130 -8.81 0.13 -0.39
N THR A 131 -8.42 0.76 0.70
CA THR A 131 -7.28 1.67 0.77
C THR A 131 -6.19 1.05 1.64
N PHE A 132 -4.96 1.46 1.38
CA PHE A 132 -3.82 1.19 2.24
C PHE A 132 -3.15 2.50 2.61
N GLU A 133 -2.83 2.68 3.89
CA GLU A 133 -2.04 3.79 4.36
C GLU A 133 -0.86 3.30 5.19
N ALA A 134 0.30 3.95 5.06
CA ALA A 134 1.48 3.68 5.88
C ALA A 134 2.14 4.97 6.36
N LEU A 135 2.58 4.97 7.62
CA LEU A 135 3.55 5.91 8.14
C LEU A 135 4.91 5.24 8.12
N ALA A 136 5.80 5.66 7.23
CA ALA A 136 7.12 5.05 7.07
C ALA A 136 8.18 6.08 6.67
N VAL A 137 9.45 5.77 6.89
CA VAL A 137 10.56 6.68 6.52
C VAL A 137 10.84 6.60 5.02
N ASP A 138 10.81 5.39 4.49
CA ASP A 138 11.14 5.08 3.11
C ASP A 138 10.19 4.06 2.49
N LEU A 139 10.20 4.04 1.16
CA LEU A 139 9.43 3.14 0.32
C LEU A 139 10.34 2.69 -0.83
N ARG A 140 10.45 1.38 -1.03
CA ARG A 140 10.99 0.76 -2.23
C ARG A 140 9.88 0.08 -3.02
N VAL A 141 9.96 0.15 -4.34
CA VAL A 141 9.00 -0.47 -5.25
C VAL A 141 9.73 -1.39 -6.19
N ASP A 142 9.28 -2.64 -6.25
CA ASP A 142 9.83 -3.67 -7.11
C ASP A 142 8.73 -4.25 -8.00
N GLN A 143 9.02 -4.35 -9.31
CA GLN A 143 8.20 -5.12 -10.25
C GLN A 143 8.71 -6.56 -10.29
N VAL A 144 7.82 -7.51 -10.08
CA VAL A 144 8.18 -8.92 -9.92
C VAL A 144 7.30 -9.78 -10.81
N HIS A 145 7.91 -10.69 -11.58
CA HIS A 145 7.17 -11.75 -12.22
C HIS A 145 7.24 -13.03 -11.37
N GLY A 146 6.09 -13.55 -10.91
CA GLY A 146 6.05 -14.72 -10.03
C GLY A 146 4.65 -15.07 -9.52
N VAL A 147 4.58 -16.12 -8.70
CA VAL A 147 3.34 -16.56 -8.04
C VAL A 147 3.13 -15.75 -6.76
N LEU A 148 1.90 -15.25 -6.54
CA LEU A 148 1.60 -14.38 -5.41
C LEU A 148 1.89 -15.04 -4.05
N GLU A 149 1.48 -16.31 -3.88
CA GLU A 149 1.72 -17.07 -2.65
C GLU A 149 3.22 -17.14 -2.28
N ASP A 150 4.08 -17.46 -3.25
CA ASP A 150 5.54 -17.50 -3.04
C ASP A 150 6.08 -16.12 -2.64
N ARG A 151 5.57 -15.06 -3.25
CA ARG A 151 5.97 -13.69 -2.91
C ARG A 151 5.52 -13.28 -1.52
N LEU A 152 4.34 -13.69 -1.08
CA LEU A 152 3.87 -13.47 0.28
C LEU A 152 4.74 -14.21 1.31
N LEU A 153 5.13 -15.45 1.03
CA LEU A 153 6.06 -16.20 1.90
C LEU A 153 7.44 -15.55 1.98
N HIS A 154 7.93 -15.00 0.86
CA HIS A 154 9.15 -14.20 0.84
C HIS A 154 9.01 -12.93 1.69
N ALA A 155 7.89 -12.20 1.57
CA ALA A 155 7.61 -11.01 2.36
C ALA A 155 7.53 -11.29 3.87
N VAL A 156 6.94 -12.44 4.26
CA VAL A 156 6.98 -12.89 5.66
C VAL A 156 8.43 -13.08 6.12
N SER A 157 9.26 -13.69 5.29
CA SER A 157 10.68 -13.90 5.62
C SER A 157 11.47 -12.59 5.72
N SER A 158 11.12 -11.55 4.96
CA SER A 158 11.79 -10.25 5.05
C SER A 158 11.40 -9.51 6.33
N VAL A 159 10.10 -9.42 6.65
CA VAL A 159 9.66 -8.71 7.86
C VAL A 159 10.06 -9.45 9.16
N LEU A 160 10.40 -10.73 9.11
CA LEU A 160 10.92 -11.44 10.29
C LEU A 160 12.41 -11.14 10.58
N ARG A 161 13.14 -10.56 9.62
CA ARG A 161 14.58 -10.28 9.73
C ARG A 161 14.89 -8.82 10.08
N ASP A 162 13.90 -7.95 9.97
CA ASP A 162 13.96 -6.52 10.31
C ASP A 162 13.56 -6.28 11.78
#